data_AF-A0A7X9BRP1-F1
#
_entry.id   AF-A0A7X9BRP1-F1
#
_cell.length_a   1.000
_cell.length_b   1.000
_cell.length_c   1.000
_cell.angle_alpha   90.00
_cell.angle_beta   90.00
_cell.angle_gamma   90.00
#
_symmetry.space_group_name_H-M   'P 1'
#
loop_
_entity.id
_entity.type
_entity.pdbx_description
1 polymer ?
#
loop_
_entity_poly.entity_id
_entity_poly.type
_entity_poly.pdbx_seq_one_letter_code
_entity_poly.pdbx_strand_id
1 'polypeptide(L)' 'MKSLKGIFFEDNTWSGEDIFFPIGLPGTIVVSERFVDFVRDYGFSNINFIPAEEYIPSWV' A
#
# COMPACT_ATOMS: atom_id res chain seq x y z
N MET A 1 18.82 9.00 -13.51
CA MET A 1 17.37 8.68 -13.52
C MET A 1 16.96 8.47 -12.06
N LYS A 2 15.91 9.13 -11.58
CA LYS A 2 15.37 8.85 -10.24
C LYS A 2 14.40 7.67 -10.38
N SER A 3 14.65 6.57 -9.67
CA SER A 3 13.70 5.45 -9.57
C SER A 3 13.01 5.48 -8.20
N LEU A 4 11.73 5.14 -8.18
CA LEU A 4 11.03 4.84 -6.93
C LEU A 4 11.64 3.54 -6.36
N LYS A 5 11.97 3.51 -5.06
CA LYS A 5 12.54 2.32 -4.40
C LYS A 5 11.51 1.60 -3.50
N GLY A 6 10.23 1.79 -3.79
CA GLY A 6 9.11 1.35 -2.95
C GLY A 6 8.49 2.48 -2.13
N ILE A 7 7.46 2.13 -1.36
CA ILE A 7 6.72 3.01 -0.47
C ILE A 7 7.07 2.67 0.98
N PHE A 8 7.39 3.69 1.77
CA PHE A 8 7.70 3.56 3.19
C PHE A 8 6.87 4.55 3.99
N PHE A 9 6.42 4.15 5.17
CA PHE A 9 5.79 5.05 6.13
C PHE A 9 6.86 5.75 6.95
N GLU A 10 6.62 7.02 7.26
CA GLU A 10 7.47 7.75 8.20
C GLU A 10 7.16 7.29 9.63
N ASP A 11 8.20 6.91 10.37
CA ASP A 11 8.07 6.39 11.73
C ASP A 11 7.28 7.37 12.62
N ASN A 12 6.40 6.83 13.47
CA ASN A 12 5.56 7.58 14.41
C ASN A 12 4.55 8.56 13.78
N THR A 13 4.31 8.50 12.46
CA THR A 13 3.26 9.29 11.82
C THR A 13 1.93 8.53 11.65
N TRP A 14 1.96 7.21 11.83
CA TRP A 14 0.79 6.36 11.68
C TRP A 14 -0.13 6.44 12.90
N SER A 15 -1.42 6.71 12.67
CA SER A 15 -2.42 6.85 13.74
C SER A 15 -3.33 5.62 13.87
N GLY A 16 -2.98 4.50 13.23
CA GLY A 16 -3.69 3.22 13.31
C GLY A 16 -4.69 2.94 12.18
N GLU A 17 -4.69 3.74 11.12
CA GLU A 17 -5.48 3.52 9.91
C GLU A 17 -5.03 2.28 9.14
N ASP A 18 -5.97 1.65 8.43
CA ASP A 18 -5.69 0.45 7.62
C ASP A 18 -5.65 0.71 6.11
N ILE A 19 -6.17 1.86 5.67
CA ILE A 19 -6.28 2.24 4.25
C ILE A 19 -5.76 3.67 4.10
N PHE A 20 -4.81 3.88 3.18
CA PHE A 20 -4.13 5.14 2.98
C PHE A 20 -4.13 5.54 1.51
N PHE A 21 -4.22 6.86 1.29
CA PHE A 21 -4.14 7.50 -0.01
C PHE A 21 -2.85 8.33 -0.07
N PRO A 22 -1.74 7.77 -0.59
CA PRO A 22 -0.46 8.47 -0.65
C PRO A 22 -0.52 9.73 -1.52
N ILE A 23 0.15 10.78 -1.08
CA ILE A 23 0.35 12.01 -1.87
C ILE A 23 1.47 11.75 -2.89
N GLY A 24 1.25 12.14 -4.15
CA GLY A 24 2.24 11.97 -5.22
C GLY A 24 2.22 10.61 -5.92
N LEU A 25 1.29 9.72 -5.57
CA LEU A 25 1.06 8.42 -6.22
C LEU A 25 -0.42 8.28 -6.61
N PRO A 26 -0.87 8.96 -7.69
CA PRO A 26 -2.27 9.00 -8.07
C PRO A 26 -2.83 7.61 -8.38
N GLY A 27 -3.97 7.26 -7.76
CA GLY A 27 -4.64 5.98 -7.99
C GLY A 27 -4.00 4.79 -7.24
N THR A 28 -2.95 5.02 -6.46
CA THR A 28 -2.40 4.00 -5.55
C THR A 28 -3.15 4.01 -4.23
N ILE A 29 -3.53 2.83 -3.75
CA ILE A 29 -4.06 2.64 -2.39
C ILE A 29 -3.05 1.79 -1.64
N VAL A 30 -2.63 2.25 -0.48
CA VAL A 30 -1.75 1.50 0.42
C VAL A 30 -2.60 0.99 1.57
N VAL A 31 -2.34 -0.24 2.03
CA VAL A 31 -3.08 -0.86 3.13
C VAL A 31 -2.13 -1.46 4.15
N SER A 32 -2.58 -1.58 5.39
CA SER A 32 -1.85 -2.30 6.43
C SER A 32 -1.89 -3.82 6.20
N GLU A 33 -0.94 -4.55 6.78
CA GLU A 33 -0.99 -6.03 6.80
C GLU A 33 -2.24 -6.54 7.52
N ARG A 34 -2.67 -5.85 8.58
CA ARG A 34 -3.92 -6.17 9.30
C ARG A 34 -5.15 -6.15 8.37
N PHE A 35 -5.20 -5.20 7.43
CA PHE A 35 -6.26 -5.15 6.43
C PHE A 35 -6.20 -6.33 5.46
N VAL A 36 -4.99 -6.73 5.05
CA VAL A 36 -4.78 -7.89 4.17
C VAL A 36 -5.33 -9.16 4.84
N ASP A 37 -5.03 -9.35 6.13
CA ASP A 37 -5.54 -10.48 6.90
C ASP A 37 -7.07 -10.44 7.01
N PHE A 38 -7.65 -9.27 7.31
CA PHE A 38 -9.11 -9.10 7.31
C PHE A 38 -9.74 -9.47 5.96
N VAL A 39 -9.16 -9.02 4.84
CA VAL A 39 -9.69 -9.32 3.49
C VAL A 39 -9.64 -10.83 3.21
N ARG A 40 -8.57 -11.50 3.63
CA ARG A 40 -8.41 -12.97 3.48
C ARG A 40 -9.39 -13.73 4.36
N ASP A 41 -9.52 -13.37 5.63
CA ASP A 41 -10.37 -14.03 6.61
C ASP A 41 -11.86 -14.00 6.22
N TYR A 42 -12.29 -12.89 5.61
CA TYR A 42 -13.67 -12.71 5.18
C TYR A 42 -13.93 -13.10 3.71
N GLY A 43 -12.93 -13.67 3.01
CA GLY A 43 -13.12 -14.26 1.68
C GLY A 43 -13.40 -13.26 0.56
N PHE A 44 -12.89 -12.03 0.67
CA PHE A 44 -12.97 -11.06 -0.40
C PHE A 44 -12.18 -11.53 -1.64
N SER A 45 -12.70 -11.25 -2.83
CA SER A 45 -12.12 -11.69 -4.10
C SER A 45 -11.82 -10.51 -5.03
N ASN A 46 -11.09 -10.77 -6.12
CA ASN A 46 -10.68 -9.77 -7.11
C ASN A 46 -9.78 -8.65 -6.56
N ILE A 47 -8.91 -8.98 -5.60
CA ILE A 47 -7.93 -8.06 -5.02
C ILE A 47 -6.54 -8.65 -5.18
N ASN A 48 -5.58 -7.82 -5.60
CA ASN A 48 -4.17 -8.19 -5.68
C ASN A 48 -3.36 -7.29 -4.74
N PHE A 49 -2.69 -7.89 -3.76
CA PHE A 49 -1.80 -7.18 -2.84
C PHE A 49 -0.35 -7.31 -3.31
N ILE A 50 0.37 -6.20 -3.30
CA ILE A 50 1.80 -6.13 -3.65
C ILE A 50 2.52 -5.57 -2.41
N PRO A 51 3.63 -6.18 -1.94
CA PRO A 51 4.44 -5.59 -0.88
C PRO A 51 4.81 -4.14 -1.20
N ALA A 52 4.71 -3.25 -0.22
CA ALA A 52 4.87 -1.81 -0.45
C ALA A 52 6.28 -1.46 -0.94
N GLU A 53 7.29 -2.17 -0.46
CA GLU A 53 8.70 -2.08 -0.84
C GLU A 53 8.97 -2.54 -2.29
N GLU A 54 8.10 -3.38 -2.85
CA GLU A 54 8.20 -3.89 -4.22
C GLU A 54 7.37 -3.08 -5.24
N TYR A 55 6.60 -2.09 -4.75
CA TYR A 55 5.71 -1.32 -5.62
C TYR A 55 6.49 -0.43 -6.60
N ILE A 56 6.22 -0.64 -7.89
CA ILE A 56 6.70 0.20 -8.99
C ILE A 56 5.46 0.72 -9.76
N PRO A 57 5.25 2.05 -9.85
CA PRO A 57 4.13 2.59 -10.60
C PRO A 57 4.29 2.31 -12.10
N SER A 58 3.18 2.05 -12.81
CA SER A 58 3.20 1.67 -14.23
C SER A 58 3.66 2.76 -15.20
N TRP A 59 3.73 4.00 -14.72
CA TRP A 59 4.17 5.18 -15.48
C TRP A 59 5.62 5.60 -15.20
N VAL A 60 6.36 4.79 -14.44
CA VAL A 60 7.80 5.00 -14.14
C VAL A 60 8.66 4.20 -15.10
#